data_AF-V7D0N0-F1
#
_entry.id   AF-V7D0N0-F1
#
_cell.length_a   1.000
_cell.length_b   1.000
_cell.length_c   1.000
_cell.angle_alpha   90.00
_cell.angle_beta   90.00
_cell.angle_gamma   90.00
#
_symmetry.space_group_name_H-M   'P 1'
#
loop_
_entity.id
_entity.type
_entity.pdbx_description
1 polymer ?
#
loop_
_entity_poly.entity_id
_entity_poly.type
_entity_poly.pdbx_seq_one_letter_code
_entity_poly.pdbx_strand_id
1 'polypeptide(L)'
;SKNSIPVWPFLILSCFGGAYALLPYFVLWKPPAPPVEETQLKTWPLNFLESKVTASISLVAGVAIIIYAGLAGQDMWKEFYQYFRESKFIHITSIDFIVLSTFAPFWVYNDMTARKWFDKGSWLLPISLIPFLGPGLYLLLRPSLSTVAISQTPVEPE
;
A
#
# COMPACT_ATOMS: atom_id res chain seq x y z
N SER A 1 7.10 24.45 -8.52
CA SER A 1 5.66 24.46 -8.20
C SER A 1 5.50 24.65 -6.70
N LYS A 2 4.91 25.77 -6.25
CA LYS A 2 5.03 26.30 -4.88
C LYS A 2 3.64 26.50 -4.26
N ASN A 3 2.91 25.40 -4.07
CA ASN A 3 1.68 25.35 -3.28
C ASN A 3 1.46 23.91 -2.78
N SER A 4 2.35 23.46 -1.90
CA SER A 4 2.15 22.21 -1.17
C SER A 4 1.48 22.53 0.16
N ILE A 5 0.31 21.95 0.40
CA ILE A 5 -0.28 21.93 1.74
C ILE A 5 0.75 21.30 2.69
N PRO A 6 1.05 21.90 3.86
CA PRO A 6 2.02 21.32 4.79
C PRO A 6 1.45 20.03 5.40
N VAL A 7 2.26 18.97 5.45
CA VAL A 7 1.85 17.66 5.97
C VAL A 7 1.83 17.61 7.51
N TRP A 8 2.62 18.45 8.17
CA TRP A 8 2.83 18.40 9.62
C TRP A 8 1.55 18.54 10.48
N PRO A 9 0.53 19.37 10.14
CA PRO A 9 -0.67 19.47 10.96
C PRO A 9 -1.46 18.16 10.96
N PHE A 10 -1.56 17.53 9.79
CA PHE A 10 -2.24 16.24 9.62
C PHE A 10 -1.48 15.11 10.30
N LEU A 11 -0.13 15.15 10.30
CA LEU A 11 0.70 14.19 11.03
C LEU A 11 0.50 14.27 12.55
N ILE A 12 0.53 15.48 13.12
CA ILE A 12 0.30 15.65 14.57
C ILE A 12 -1.10 15.18 14.94
N LEU A 13 -2.11 15.54 14.13
CA LEU A 13 -3.48 15.10 14.35
C LEU A 13 -3.61 13.58 14.22
N SER A 14 -2.81 12.92 13.37
CA SER A 14 -2.82 11.46 13.20
C SER A 14 -2.33 10.69 14.42
N CYS A 15 -1.54 11.31 15.30
CA CYS A 15 -1.18 10.70 16.58
C CYS A 15 -2.40 10.44 17.47
N PHE A 16 -3.50 11.18 17.27
CA PHE A 16 -4.73 11.06 18.05
C PHE A 16 -5.89 10.49 17.23
N GLY A 17 -6.05 10.98 16.00
CA GLY A 17 -7.13 10.60 15.08
C GLY A 17 -6.77 9.48 14.10
N GLY A 18 -5.59 8.87 14.23
CA GLY A 18 -5.12 7.81 13.36
C GLY A 18 -5.07 8.21 11.88
N ALA A 19 -5.29 7.23 11.00
CA ALA A 19 -5.26 7.45 9.55
C ALA A 19 -6.31 8.47 9.06
N TYR A 20 -7.43 8.62 9.77
CA TYR A 20 -8.50 9.57 9.40
C TYR A 20 -8.02 11.01 9.37
N ALA A 21 -7.06 11.37 10.22
CA ALA A 21 -6.46 12.70 10.22
C ALA A 21 -5.58 12.94 8.99
N LEU A 22 -5.05 11.88 8.36
CA LEU A 22 -4.21 11.98 7.16
C LEU A 22 -5.01 11.94 5.86
N LEU A 23 -6.20 11.33 5.85
CA LEU A 23 -7.02 11.21 4.64
C LEU A 23 -7.29 12.57 3.94
N PRO A 24 -7.66 13.66 4.63
CA PRO A 24 -7.88 14.95 3.98
C PRO A 24 -6.62 15.50 3.31
N TYR A 25 -5.44 15.28 3.93
CA TYR A 25 -4.18 15.65 3.33
C TYR A 25 -3.97 14.91 2.01
N PHE A 26 -4.18 13.59 1.99
CA PHE A 26 -3.96 12.78 0.79
C PHE A 26 -4.92 13.13 -0.35
N VAL A 27 -6.17 13.50 -0.06
CA VAL A 27 -7.12 13.97 -1.08
C VAL A 27 -6.68 15.28 -1.71
N LEU A 28 -6.14 16.19 -0.91
CA LEU A 28 -5.72 17.52 -1.38
C LEU A 28 -4.28 17.52 -1.95
N TRP A 29 -3.52 16.46 -1.69
CA TRP A 29 -2.14 16.35 -2.10
C TRP A 29 -2.04 16.10 -3.61
N LYS A 30 -1.31 16.99 -4.29
CA LYS A 30 -0.91 16.83 -5.69
C LYS A 30 0.59 16.64 -5.75
N PRO A 31 1.11 15.40 -5.87
CA PRO A 31 2.54 15.18 -5.94
C PRO A 31 3.10 15.75 -7.26
N PRO A 32 4.10 16.65 -7.22
CA PRO A 32 5.14 16.59 -8.24
C PRO A 32 5.94 15.30 -7.99
N ALA A 33 6.21 14.51 -9.02
CA ALA A 33 7.09 13.35 -8.87
C ALA A 33 8.47 13.86 -8.39
N PRO A 34 8.94 13.48 -7.19
CA PRO A 34 10.28 13.85 -6.79
C PRO A 34 11.27 13.16 -7.73
N PRO A 35 12.30 13.86 -8.24
CA PRO A 35 13.38 13.20 -8.96
C PRO A 35 14.15 12.33 -7.96
N VAL A 36 13.83 11.04 -7.92
CA VAL A 36 14.55 10.08 -7.08
C VAL A 36 15.65 9.46 -7.93
N GLU A 37 16.90 9.71 -7.54
CA GLU A 37 18.05 9.05 -8.16
C GLU A 37 18.06 7.55 -7.81
N GLU A 38 18.41 6.69 -8.77
CA GLU A 38 18.47 5.24 -8.57
C GLU A 38 19.45 4.81 -7.47
N THR A 39 20.48 5.61 -7.23
CA THR A 39 21.46 5.40 -6.16
C THR A 39 20.80 5.45 -4.78
N GLN A 40 19.77 6.27 -4.59
CA GLN A 40 19.06 6.38 -3.32
C GLN A 40 18.16 5.17 -3.04
N LEU A 41 17.64 4.52 -4.08
CA LEU A 41 16.81 3.32 -3.94
C LEU A 41 17.59 2.11 -3.43
N LYS A 42 18.92 2.11 -3.57
CA LYS A 42 19.80 1.04 -3.06
C LYS A 42 20.10 1.19 -1.56
N THR A 43 19.76 2.33 -0.96
CA THR A 43 19.97 2.61 0.46
C THR A 43 18.90 1.94 1.31
N TRP A 44 19.27 1.47 2.50
CA TRP A 44 18.30 0.98 3.48
C TRP A 44 17.47 2.18 4.02
N PRO A 45 16.14 2.05 4.18
CA PRO A 45 15.32 0.84 4.05
C PRO A 45 14.70 0.64 2.65
N LEU A 46 14.96 1.52 1.69
CA LEU A 46 14.29 1.49 0.37
C LEU A 46 14.63 0.23 -0.43
N ASN A 47 15.87 -0.26 -0.35
CA ASN A 47 16.27 -1.49 -1.02
C ASN A 47 15.46 -2.72 -0.56
N PHE A 48 15.14 -2.77 0.73
CA PHE A 48 14.36 -3.83 1.35
C PHE A 48 12.89 -3.77 0.92
N LEU A 49 12.33 -2.56 0.83
CA LEU A 49 10.94 -2.33 0.40
C LEU A 49 10.73 -2.52 -1.12
N GLU A 50 11.75 -2.25 -1.95
CA GLU A 50 11.72 -2.54 -3.39
C GLU A 50 11.99 -4.02 -3.71
N SER A 51 12.50 -4.81 -2.77
CA SER A 51 12.85 -6.21 -2.99
C SER A 51 11.63 -7.09 -3.27
N LYS A 52 11.70 -7.84 -4.38
CA LYS A 52 10.70 -8.86 -4.74
C LYS A 52 10.65 -10.02 -3.76
N VAL A 53 11.77 -10.32 -3.10
CA VAL A 53 11.83 -11.35 -2.07
C VAL A 53 11.02 -10.91 -0.86
N THR A 54 11.21 -9.66 -0.41
CA THR A 54 10.43 -9.09 0.71
C THR A 54 8.94 -9.07 0.40
N ALA A 55 8.56 -8.65 -0.82
CA ALA A 55 7.17 -8.66 -1.26
C ALA A 55 6.59 -10.10 -1.27
N SER A 56 7.36 -11.07 -1.78
CA SER A 56 6.95 -12.48 -1.83
C SER A 56 6.77 -13.08 -0.44
N ILE A 57 7.76 -12.92 0.44
CA ILE A 57 7.71 -13.43 1.82
C ILE A 57 6.52 -12.81 2.57
N SER A 58 6.36 -11.49 2.45
CA SER A 58 5.23 -10.78 3.06
C SER A 58 3.90 -11.36 2.58
N LEU A 59 3.71 -11.47 1.26
CA LEU A 59 2.49 -12.00 0.67
C LEU A 59 2.19 -13.42 1.14
N VAL A 60 3.17 -14.33 1.10
CA VAL A 60 3.01 -15.72 1.56
C VAL A 60 2.66 -15.78 3.03
N ALA A 61 3.35 -15.01 3.89
CA ALA A 61 3.07 -14.98 5.31
C ALA A 61 1.65 -14.49 5.61
N GLY A 62 1.20 -13.41 4.97
CA GLY A 62 -0.16 -12.93 5.19
C GLY A 62 -1.24 -13.84 4.58
N VAL A 63 -0.98 -14.49 3.43
CA VAL A 63 -1.87 -15.54 2.91
C VAL A 63 -1.99 -16.69 3.91
N ALA A 64 -0.89 -17.13 4.52
CA ALA A 64 -0.91 -18.18 5.53
C ALA A 64 -1.73 -17.77 6.77
N ILE A 65 -1.61 -16.52 7.24
CA ILE A 65 -2.41 -15.99 8.36
C ILE A 65 -3.90 -15.91 7.99
N ILE A 66 -4.22 -15.45 6.79
CA ILE A 66 -5.61 -15.38 6.30
C ILE A 66 -6.22 -16.78 6.21
N ILE A 67 -5.48 -17.76 5.68
CA ILE A 67 -5.92 -19.16 5.63
C ILE A 67 -6.12 -19.71 7.05
N TYR A 68 -5.16 -19.48 7.95
CA TYR A 68 -5.27 -19.90 9.34
C TYR A 68 -6.52 -19.33 10.02
N ALA A 69 -6.80 -18.04 9.82
CA ALA A 69 -8.00 -17.39 10.34
C ALA A 69 -9.28 -17.93 9.68
N GLY A 70 -9.27 -18.17 8.36
CA GLY A 70 -10.39 -18.74 7.62
C GLY A 70 -10.74 -20.17 8.02
N LEU A 71 -9.73 -20.96 8.43
CA LEU A 71 -9.90 -22.32 8.95
C LEU A 71 -10.28 -22.36 10.43
N ALA A 72 -10.40 -21.21 11.10
CA ALA A 72 -10.86 -21.16 12.48
C ALA A 72 -12.27 -21.73 12.62
N GLY A 73 -12.52 -22.45 13.71
CA GLY A 73 -13.81 -23.07 13.99
C GLY A 73 -14.93 -22.03 14.13
N GLN A 74 -16.17 -22.48 13.90
CA GLN A 74 -17.36 -21.61 13.98
C GLN A 74 -17.47 -20.87 15.33
N ASP A 75 -17.05 -21.49 16.42
CA ASP A 75 -17.14 -20.90 17.76
C ASP A 75 -16.19 -19.71 17.93
N MET A 76 -14.99 -19.77 17.34
CA MET A 76 -14.05 -18.63 17.32
C MET A 76 -14.61 -17.45 16.52
N TRP A 77 -15.26 -17.72 15.38
CA TRP A 77 -15.91 -16.68 14.60
C TRP A 77 -17.05 -16.02 15.37
N LYS A 78 -17.89 -16.81 16.06
CA LYS A 78 -18.95 -16.27 16.93
C LYS A 78 -18.39 -15.40 18.05
N GLU A 79 -17.30 -15.84 18.69
CA GLU A 79 -16.62 -15.08 19.72
C GLU A 79 -16.06 -13.75 19.17
N PHE A 80 -15.43 -13.77 17.99
CA PHE A 80 -15.01 -12.56 17.30
C PHE A 80 -16.19 -11.62 17.03
N TYR A 81 -17.31 -12.11 16.51
CA TYR A 81 -18.51 -11.28 16.27
C TYR A 81 -19.08 -10.70 17.57
N GLN A 82 -19.03 -11.44 18.67
CA GLN A 82 -19.40 -10.92 19.97
C GLN A 82 -18.47 -9.78 20.39
N TYR A 83 -17.15 -10.00 20.32
CA TYR A 83 -16.17 -8.96 20.62
C TYR A 83 -16.28 -7.73 19.70
N PHE A 84 -16.54 -7.92 18.41
CA PHE A 84 -16.73 -6.82 17.48
C PHE A 84 -17.93 -5.94 17.85
N ARG A 85 -18.96 -6.50 18.50
CA ARG A 85 -20.12 -5.72 18.99
C ARG A 85 -19.92 -5.12 20.38
N GLU A 86 -19.29 -5.86 21.28
CA GLU A 86 -19.21 -5.51 22.70
C GLU A 86 -17.94 -4.72 23.05
N SER A 87 -16.83 -4.98 22.37
CA SER A 87 -15.56 -4.31 22.59
C SER A 87 -15.37 -3.14 21.64
N LYS A 88 -15.41 -1.91 22.17
CA LYS A 88 -15.14 -0.68 21.41
C LYS A 88 -13.77 -0.72 20.72
N PHE A 89 -12.77 -1.32 21.35
CA PHE A 89 -11.43 -1.44 20.79
C PHE A 89 -11.42 -2.31 19.52
N ILE A 90 -12.03 -3.50 19.59
CA ILE A 90 -12.10 -4.44 18.45
C ILE A 90 -12.97 -3.87 17.33
N HIS A 91 -14.06 -3.18 17.71
CA HIS A 91 -14.92 -2.50 16.75
C HIS A 91 -14.17 -1.43 15.96
N ILE A 92 -13.51 -0.49 16.65
CA ILE A 92 -12.79 0.62 16.01
C ILE A 92 -11.62 0.09 15.16
N THR A 93 -10.81 -0.83 15.67
CA THR A 93 -9.69 -1.41 14.91
C THR A 93 -10.15 -2.17 13.66
N SER A 94 -11.33 -2.80 13.68
CA SER A 94 -11.92 -3.42 12.49
C SER A 94 -12.39 -2.38 11.47
N ILE A 95 -12.95 -1.26 11.91
CA ILE A 95 -13.27 -0.13 11.02
C ILE A 95 -11.99 0.44 10.42
N ASP A 96 -10.94 0.63 11.23
CA ASP A 96 -9.64 1.11 10.76
C ASP A 96 -9.07 0.20 9.68
N PHE A 97 -9.15 -1.11 9.87
CA PHE A 97 -8.76 -2.10 8.87
C PHE A 97 -9.53 -1.93 7.55
N ILE A 98 -10.85 -1.76 7.59
CA ILE A 98 -11.68 -1.56 6.41
C ILE A 98 -11.32 -0.24 5.70
N VAL A 99 -11.16 0.84 6.46
CA VAL A 99 -10.85 2.17 5.93
C VAL A 99 -9.48 2.18 5.28
N LEU A 100 -8.46 1.64 5.94
CA LEU A 100 -7.11 1.52 5.38
C LEU A 100 -7.08 0.63 4.14
N SER A 101 -7.83 -0.47 4.14
CA SER A 101 -7.93 -1.36 2.98
C SER A 101 -8.60 -0.69 1.80
N THR A 102 -9.70 0.05 2.05
CA THR A 102 -10.39 0.83 1.03
C THR A 102 -9.51 1.95 0.46
N PHE A 103 -8.55 2.43 1.24
CA PHE A 103 -7.60 3.45 0.82
C PHE A 103 -6.40 2.89 0.03
N ALA A 104 -6.17 1.57 0.03
CA ALA A 104 -5.03 0.96 -0.65
C ALA A 104 -4.97 1.20 -2.18
N PRO A 105 -6.10 1.20 -2.94
CA PRO A 105 -6.08 1.54 -4.37
C PRO A 105 -5.50 2.91 -4.70
N PHE A 106 -5.68 3.90 -3.82
CA PHE A 106 -5.09 5.22 -4.00
C PHE A 106 -3.55 5.15 -4.04
N TRP A 107 -2.94 4.38 -3.13
CA TRP A 107 -1.49 4.21 -3.10
C TRP A 107 -0.96 3.38 -4.26
N VAL A 108 -1.68 2.31 -4.63
CA VAL A 108 -1.34 1.50 -5.79
C VAL A 108 -1.38 2.34 -7.07
N TYR A 109 -2.42 3.16 -7.25
CA TYR A 109 -2.53 4.07 -8.38
C TYR A 109 -1.37 5.06 -8.46
N ASN A 110 -0.99 5.68 -7.32
CA ASN A 110 0.11 6.63 -7.29
C ASN A 110 1.46 5.99 -7.63
N ASP A 111 1.78 4.82 -7.05
CA ASP A 111 3.02 4.11 -7.36
C ASP A 111 3.03 3.60 -8.82
N MET A 112 1.89 3.13 -9.33
CA MET A 112 1.76 2.67 -10.72
C MET A 112 1.96 3.80 -11.72
N THR A 113 1.43 4.99 -11.41
CA THR A 113 1.60 6.20 -12.22
C THR A 113 3.05 6.67 -12.20
N ALA A 114 3.70 6.66 -11.03
CA ALA A 114 5.12 6.99 -10.90
C ALA A 114 6.01 6.03 -11.73
N ARG A 115 5.63 4.76 -11.82
CA ARG A 115 6.31 3.74 -12.63
C ARG A 115 5.90 3.72 -14.10
N LYS A 116 4.95 4.56 -14.54
CA LYS A 116 4.36 4.55 -15.88
C LYS A 116 3.87 3.16 -16.30
N TRP A 117 3.30 2.41 -15.36
CA TRP A 117 2.90 1.01 -15.55
C TRP A 117 1.38 0.83 -15.70
N PHE A 118 0.66 1.89 -16.06
CA PHE A 118 -0.80 1.90 -16.10
C PHE A 118 -1.37 0.94 -17.15
N ASP A 119 -0.80 0.89 -18.34
CA ASP A 119 -1.32 0.10 -19.47
C ASP A 119 -1.35 -1.41 -19.18
N LYS A 120 -0.39 -1.90 -18.40
CA LYS A 120 -0.25 -3.34 -18.07
C LYS A 120 -0.79 -3.69 -16.68
N GLY A 121 -0.72 -2.75 -15.74
CA GLY A 121 -1.01 -2.98 -14.32
C GLY A 121 -2.42 -2.60 -13.87
N SER A 122 -3.20 -1.87 -14.68
CA SER A 122 -4.49 -1.26 -14.26
C SER A 122 -5.50 -2.24 -13.66
N TRP A 123 -5.51 -3.51 -14.08
CA TRP A 123 -6.37 -4.56 -13.52
C TRP A 123 -6.11 -4.85 -12.02
N LEU A 124 -4.93 -4.50 -11.50
CA LEU A 124 -4.60 -4.62 -10.08
C LEU A 124 -5.24 -3.54 -9.21
N LEU A 125 -5.71 -2.44 -9.79
CA LEU A 125 -6.39 -1.37 -9.06
C LEU A 125 -7.68 -1.86 -8.37
N PRO A 126 -8.65 -2.48 -9.06
CA PRO A 126 -9.83 -3.00 -8.36
C PRO A 126 -9.47 -4.13 -7.38
N ILE A 127 -8.45 -4.94 -7.67
CA ILE A 127 -8.02 -6.03 -6.78
C ILE A 127 -7.40 -5.48 -5.49
N SER A 128 -6.79 -4.29 -5.52
CA SER A 128 -6.22 -3.64 -4.34
C SER A 128 -7.24 -3.26 -3.26
N LEU A 129 -8.56 -3.32 -3.55
CA LEU A 129 -9.61 -3.26 -2.55
C LEU A 129 -9.66 -4.49 -1.63
N ILE A 130 -9.15 -5.64 -2.09
CA ILE A 130 -9.07 -6.85 -1.29
C ILE A 130 -7.97 -6.63 -0.24
N PRO A 131 -8.31 -6.55 1.06
CA PRO A 131 -7.36 -6.24 2.12
C PRO A 131 -6.14 -7.14 2.05
N PHE A 132 -4.95 -6.54 2.18
CA PHE A 132 -3.64 -7.18 2.14
C PHE A 132 -3.28 -7.88 0.80
N LEU A 133 -4.14 -8.75 0.28
CA LEU A 133 -3.90 -9.57 -0.92
C LEU A 133 -3.66 -8.71 -2.15
N GLY A 134 -4.50 -7.71 -2.40
CA GLY A 134 -4.36 -6.89 -3.59
C GLY A 134 -3.12 -6.01 -3.59
N PRO A 135 -2.85 -5.24 -2.53
CA PRO A 135 -1.60 -4.48 -2.40
C PRO A 135 -0.36 -5.38 -2.39
N GLY A 136 -0.41 -6.54 -1.73
CA GLY A 136 0.70 -7.51 -1.71
C GLY A 136 0.99 -8.10 -3.09
N LEU A 137 -0.05 -8.48 -3.83
CA LEU A 137 0.08 -8.93 -5.22
C LEU A 137 0.64 -7.83 -6.12
N TYR A 138 0.18 -6.59 -5.93
CA TYR A 138 0.73 -5.44 -6.65
C TYR A 138 2.22 -5.25 -6.40
N LEU A 139 2.67 -5.29 -5.13
CA LEU A 139 4.10 -5.18 -4.80
C LEU A 139 4.92 -6.31 -5.43
N LEU A 140 4.36 -7.52 -5.51
CA LEU A 140 5.01 -8.65 -6.14
C LEU A 140 5.11 -8.51 -7.68
N LEU A 141 4.09 -7.95 -8.34
CA LEU A 141 4.03 -7.89 -9.80
C LEU A 141 4.57 -6.59 -10.41
N ARG A 142 4.58 -5.47 -9.67
CA ARG A 142 5.01 -4.16 -10.19
C ARG A 142 6.44 -4.22 -10.77
N PRO A 143 6.77 -3.52 -11.86
CA PRO A 143 8.14 -3.50 -12.35
C PRO A 143 9.08 -2.87 -11.32
N SER A 144 10.34 -3.34 -11.26
CA SER A 144 11.37 -2.67 -10.46
C SER A 144 11.71 -1.32 -11.10
N LEU A 145 12.10 -0.33 -10.29
CA LEU A 145 12.44 0.99 -10.81
C LEU A 145 13.64 0.95 -11.77
N SER A 146 14.62 0.08 -11.52
CA SER A 146 15.76 -0.14 -12.43
C SER A 146 15.35 -0.72 -13.78
N THR A 147 14.38 -1.63 -13.82
CA THR A 147 13.89 -2.20 -15.10
C THR A 147 13.15 -1.14 -15.94
N VAL A 148 12.43 -0.22 -15.29
CA VAL A 148 11.76 0.89 -15.99
C VAL A 148 12.78 1.84 -16.62
N ALA A 149 13.87 2.15 -15.93
CA ALA A 149 14.93 2.99 -16.47
C ALA A 149 15.66 2.37 -17.68
N ILE A 150 15.97 1.07 -17.60
CA ILE A 150 16.62 0.33 -18.71
C ILE A 150 15.73 0.33 -19.96
N SER A 151 14.41 0.10 -19.80
CA SER A 151 13.46 0.12 -20.92
C SER A 151 13.31 1.51 -21.58
N GLN A 152 13.78 2.58 -20.94
CA GLN A 152 13.69 3.95 -21.44
C GLN A 152 15.00 4.44 -22.09
N THR A 153 16.07 3.65 -22.05
CA THR A 153 17.33 4.00 -22.72
C THR A 153 17.21 3.63 -24.20
N PRO A 154 17.36 4.58 -25.14
CA PRO A 154 17.34 4.24 -26.57
C PRO A 154 18.47 3.27 -26.87
N VAL A 155 18.18 2.21 -27.64
CA VAL A 155 19.23 1.37 -28.22
C VAL A 155 19.97 2.26 -29.23
N GLU A 156 21.21 2.62 -28.91
CA GLU A 156 22.10 3.32 -29.82
C GLU A 156 22.37 2.39 -31.02
N PRO A 157 22.04 2.80 -32.26
CA PRO A 157 22.32 1.99 -33.43
C PRO A 157 23.84 1.97 -33.68
N GLU A 158 24.41 0.77 -33.82
CA GLU A 158 25.77 0.55 -34.32
C GLU A 158 25.96 1.06 -35.76
#